data_AF-A0AAV1PX67-F1
#
_entry.id   AF-A0AAV1PX67-F1
#
_cell.length_a   1.000
_cell.length_b   1.000
_cell.length_c   1.000
_cell.angle_alpha   90.00
_cell.angle_beta   90.00
_cell.angle_gamma   90.00
#
_symmetry.space_group_name_H-M   'P 1'
#
loop_
_entity.id
_entity.type
_entity.pdbx_description
1 polymer ?
#
loop_
_entity_poly.entity_id
_entity_poly.type
_entity_poly.pdbx_seq_one_letter_code
_entity_poly.pdbx_strand_id
1 'polypeptide(L)'
;MKRYRGRTTFIYEDLIKGNLTLKLSSVQLNDSAQYKCYVPKLDTSCVMNVSVVPKEQLSSMKRGEDTITTRPPVYDVTEPEDHDAAKMRTHYPTAVSFCVFIVIIGVLVVKSGTITAGG
;
A
#
# COMPACT_ATOMS: atom_id res chain seq x y z
N MET A 1 -9.25 -31.33 -12.51
CA MET A 1 -8.82 -29.92 -12.31
C MET A 1 -7.69 -29.83 -11.29
N LYS A 2 -6.48 -29.41 -11.67
CA LYS A 2 -5.36 -29.12 -10.74
C LYS A 2 -4.40 -28.03 -11.28
N ARG A 3 -4.93 -26.91 -11.83
CA ARG A 3 -4.14 -25.93 -12.64
C ARG A 3 -2.94 -25.30 -11.92
N TYR A 4 -2.91 -25.28 -10.59
CA TYR A 4 -1.78 -24.73 -9.82
C TYR A 4 -1.34 -25.63 -8.65
N ARG A 5 -1.86 -26.86 -8.59
CA ARG A 5 -1.65 -27.74 -7.44
C ARG A 5 -0.19 -28.16 -7.34
N GLY A 6 0.36 -28.09 -6.12
CA GLY A 6 1.76 -28.41 -5.85
C GLY A 6 2.74 -27.36 -6.37
N ARG A 7 2.23 -26.26 -6.93
CA ARG A 7 3.03 -25.15 -7.47
C ARG A 7 2.84 -23.88 -6.65
N THR A 8 1.76 -23.75 -5.90
CA THR A 8 1.47 -22.56 -5.06
C THR A 8 1.85 -22.77 -3.60
N THR A 9 2.46 -21.78 -2.99
CA THR A 9 2.72 -21.70 -1.55
C THR A 9 2.30 -20.34 -1.04
N PHE A 10 1.54 -20.32 0.04
CA PHE A 10 1.15 -19.09 0.71
C PHE A 10 2.16 -18.75 1.81
N ILE A 11 2.58 -17.48 1.89
CA ILE A 11 3.58 -17.03 2.88
C ILE A 11 2.83 -16.34 4.03
N TYR A 12 2.66 -17.07 5.13
CA TYR A 12 1.89 -16.58 6.28
C TYR A 12 2.61 -15.45 7.03
N GLU A 13 3.93 -15.41 6.95
CA GLU A 13 4.75 -14.52 7.78
C GLU A 13 4.63 -13.07 7.31
N ASP A 14 4.26 -12.88 6.05
CA ASP A 14 3.97 -11.60 5.43
C ASP A 14 2.62 -11.04 5.90
N LEU A 15 1.69 -11.89 6.35
CA LEU A 15 0.38 -11.44 6.86
C LEU A 15 0.52 -10.57 8.11
N ILE A 16 1.53 -10.81 8.95
CA ILE A 16 1.81 -10.01 10.15
C ILE A 16 2.08 -8.55 9.78
N LYS A 17 2.61 -8.32 8.57
CA LYS A 17 2.89 -6.99 8.00
C LYS A 17 1.74 -6.45 7.15
N GLY A 18 0.63 -7.20 7.04
CA GLY A 18 -0.50 -6.86 6.17
C GLY A 18 -0.35 -7.28 4.70
N ASN A 19 0.67 -8.08 4.36
CA ASN A 19 0.95 -8.48 2.97
C ASN A 19 0.40 -9.88 2.67
N LEU A 20 -0.46 -9.98 1.65
CA LEU A 20 -0.97 -11.24 1.11
C LEU A 20 -0.04 -11.78 0.02
N THR A 21 0.95 -12.59 0.41
CA THR A 21 1.97 -13.09 -0.53
C THR A 21 1.68 -14.54 -0.95
N LEU A 22 1.48 -14.74 -2.26
CA LEU A 22 1.36 -16.06 -2.90
C LEU A 22 2.55 -16.31 -3.82
N LYS A 23 3.29 -17.38 -3.57
CA LYS A 23 4.37 -17.84 -4.44
C LYS A 23 3.84 -18.88 -5.42
N LEU A 24 4.00 -18.63 -6.72
CA LEU A 24 3.77 -19.63 -7.77
C LEU A 24 5.12 -20.11 -8.32
N SER A 25 5.38 -21.42 -8.18
CA SER A 25 6.58 -22.09 -8.66
C SER A 25 6.33 -22.83 -9.98
N SER A 26 7.41 -23.22 -10.66
CA SER A 26 7.36 -23.94 -11.95
C SER A 26 6.45 -23.25 -12.97
N VAL A 27 6.62 -21.94 -13.13
CA VAL A 27 5.77 -21.07 -13.95
C VAL A 27 5.76 -21.52 -15.42
N GLN A 28 4.59 -21.52 -16.02
CA GLN A 28 4.28 -21.94 -17.38
C GLN A 28 3.67 -20.76 -18.16
N LEU A 29 3.82 -20.72 -19.48
CA LEU A 29 3.26 -19.64 -20.31
C LEU A 29 1.74 -19.47 -20.14
N ASN A 30 1.04 -20.58 -19.90
CA ASN A 30 -0.40 -20.64 -19.67
C ASN A 30 -0.84 -20.14 -18.27
N ASP A 31 0.10 -19.77 -17.41
CA ASP A 31 -0.20 -19.10 -16.15
C ASP A 31 -0.44 -17.60 -16.36
N SER A 32 -0.18 -17.08 -17.56
CA SER A 32 -0.52 -15.70 -17.92
C SER A 32 -2.04 -15.51 -17.80
N ALA A 33 -2.47 -14.71 -16.84
CA ALA A 33 -3.86 -14.52 -16.50
C ALA A 33 -4.05 -13.31 -15.58
N GLN A 34 -5.32 -12.96 -15.38
CA GLN A 34 -5.72 -12.07 -14.31
C GLN A 34 -5.91 -12.87 -13.01
N TYR A 35 -5.19 -12.48 -11.96
CA TYR A 35 -5.27 -13.03 -10.62
C TYR A 35 -6.06 -12.08 -9.73
N LYS A 36 -6.95 -12.61 -8.89
CA LYS A 36 -7.73 -11.83 -7.93
C LYS A 36 -7.43 -12.31 -6.52
N CYS A 37 -7.03 -11.40 -5.63
CA CYS A 37 -7.06 -11.64 -4.20
C CYS A 37 -8.35 -11.06 -3.61
N TYR A 38 -8.91 -11.73 -2.60
CA TYR A 38 -10.14 -11.32 -1.94
C TYR A 38 -10.02 -11.58 -0.45
N VAL A 39 -10.39 -10.58 0.36
CA VAL A 39 -10.37 -10.63 1.82
C VAL A 39 -11.82 -10.51 2.32
N PRO A 40 -12.52 -11.63 2.57
CA PRO A 40 -13.96 -11.60 2.86
C PRO A 40 -14.35 -10.75 4.07
N LYS A 41 -13.53 -10.77 5.12
CA LYS A 41 -13.80 -10.00 6.35
C LYS A 41 -13.78 -8.48 6.14
N LEU A 42 -13.11 -8.01 5.09
CA LEU A 42 -12.99 -6.59 4.77
C LEU A 42 -13.80 -6.21 3.54
N ASP A 43 -14.45 -7.19 2.88
CA ASP A 43 -15.11 -7.03 1.58
C ASP A 43 -14.23 -6.34 0.51
N THR A 44 -12.91 -6.59 0.58
CA THR A 44 -11.92 -5.93 -0.29
C THR A 44 -11.31 -6.93 -1.24
N SER A 45 -11.07 -6.51 -2.50
CA SER A 45 -10.35 -7.31 -3.48
C SER A 45 -9.31 -6.48 -4.24
N CYS A 46 -8.26 -7.14 -4.71
CA CYS A 46 -7.28 -6.56 -5.63
C CYS A 46 -7.07 -7.51 -6.80
N VAL A 47 -6.86 -6.93 -7.98
CA VAL A 47 -6.75 -7.64 -9.25
C VAL A 47 -5.38 -7.33 -9.85
N MET A 48 -4.69 -8.38 -10.29
CA MET A 48 -3.32 -8.33 -10.77
C MET A 48 -3.25 -9.01 -12.14
N ASN A 49 -2.75 -8.34 -13.16
CA ASN A 49 -2.49 -8.96 -14.45
C ASN A 49 -1.07 -9.53 -14.46
N VAL A 50 -0.94 -10.83 -14.69
CA VAL A 50 0.34 -11.53 -14.73
C VAL A 50 0.56 -12.04 -16.15
N SER A 51 1.69 -11.65 -16.75
CA SER A 51 2.15 -12.15 -18.05
C SER A 51 3.45 -12.93 -17.88
N VAL A 52 3.48 -14.16 -18.38
CA VAL A 52 4.67 -15.01 -18.37
C VAL A 52 5.30 -14.96 -19.75
N VAL A 53 6.53 -14.47 -19.82
CA VAL A 53 7.32 -14.41 -21.06
C VAL A 53 8.51 -15.38 -21.00
N PRO A 54 8.91 -15.99 -22.13
CA PRO A 54 10.13 -16.77 -22.21
C PRO A 54 11.36 -15.92 -21.85
N LYS A 55 12.35 -16.53 -21.18
CA LYS A 55 13.57 -15.83 -20.74
C LYS A 55 14.37 -15.22 -21.90
N GLU A 56 14.33 -15.83 -23.08
CA GLU A 56 15.04 -15.38 -24.29
C GLU A 56 14.58 -14.00 -24.78
N GLN A 57 13.30 -13.66 -24.57
CA GLN A 57 12.74 -12.36 -24.92
C GLN A 57 13.09 -11.28 -23.88
N LEU A 58 13.53 -11.68 -22.68
CA LEU A 58 13.96 -10.76 -21.63
C LEU A 58 15.43 -10.30 -21.84
N SER A 59 16.26 -11.13 -22.48
CA SER A 59 17.66 -10.81 -22.77
C SER A 59 17.85 -9.76 -23.88
N SER A 60 16.83 -9.53 -24.71
CA SER A 60 16.90 -8.56 -25.82
C SER A 60 16.72 -7.11 -25.39
N MET A 61 16.37 -6.84 -24.12
CA MET A 61 16.33 -5.49 -23.55
C MET A 61 17.69 -5.04 -22.99
N LYS A 62 18.74 -5.87 -23.09
CA LYS A 62 20.07 -5.58 -22.51
C LYS A 62 21.17 -5.20 -23.51
N ARG A 63 20.82 -4.79 -24.73
CA ARG A 63 21.80 -4.28 -25.71
C ARG A 63 21.42 -2.88 -26.19
N GLY A 64 21.78 -1.93 -25.34
CA GLY A 64 21.77 -0.48 -25.58
C GLY A 64 22.75 0.21 -24.63
N GLU A 65 23.82 -0.48 -24.27
CA GLU A 65 25.02 0.10 -23.69
C GLU A 65 26.05 -0.03 -24.80
N ASP A 66 26.37 1.09 -25.46
CA ASP A 66 27.68 1.41 -26.04
C ASP A 66 27.61 2.76 -26.77
N THR A 67 28.23 3.77 -26.13
CA THR A 67 28.83 4.98 -26.73
C THR A 67 27.93 6.13 -27.19
N ILE A 68 27.48 6.98 -26.25
CA ILE A 68 27.70 8.43 -26.32
C ILE A 68 28.05 8.93 -24.90
N THR A 69 29.30 9.33 -24.69
CA THR A 69 29.69 10.15 -23.55
C THR A 69 28.92 11.46 -23.62
N THR A 70 28.01 11.67 -22.69
CA THR A 70 27.66 13.01 -22.23
C THR A 70 27.60 12.91 -20.72
N ARG A 71 28.12 13.93 -20.04
CA ARG A 71 28.23 14.08 -18.59
C ARG A 71 27.09 13.40 -17.82
N PRO A 72 27.30 12.96 -16.56
CA PRO A 72 26.17 12.59 -15.71
C PRO A 72 25.08 13.64 -15.89
N PRO A 73 23.81 13.27 -16.17
CA PRO A 73 22.75 14.24 -16.06
C PRO A 73 22.95 14.85 -14.69
N VAL A 74 23.14 16.18 -14.66
CA VAL A 74 22.89 16.93 -13.45
C VAL A 74 21.46 16.55 -13.13
N TYR A 75 21.32 15.59 -12.22
CA TYR A 75 20.05 15.36 -11.58
C TYR A 75 19.87 16.66 -10.83
N ASP A 76 19.05 17.52 -11.41
CA ASP A 76 18.44 18.56 -10.61
C ASP A 76 17.74 17.78 -9.51
N VAL A 77 18.30 17.86 -8.30
CA VAL A 77 17.56 17.49 -7.11
C VAL A 77 16.48 18.54 -7.04
N THR A 78 15.40 18.34 -7.80
CA THR A 78 14.13 18.94 -7.45
C THR A 78 13.75 18.24 -6.15
N GLU A 79 14.24 18.82 -5.06
CA GLU A 79 13.60 18.79 -3.78
C GLU A 79 12.09 18.82 -4.03
N PRO A 80 11.33 17.79 -3.62
CA PRO A 80 9.89 17.91 -3.64
C PRO A 80 9.59 19.06 -2.68
N GLU A 81 9.20 20.21 -3.21
CA GLU A 81 8.75 21.33 -2.40
C GLU A 81 7.65 20.81 -1.47
N ASP A 82 8.01 20.79 -0.19
CA ASP A 82 7.13 20.58 0.95
C ASP A 82 6.12 21.72 1.01
N HIS A 83 5.07 21.66 0.19
CA HIS A 83 4.00 22.65 0.24
C HIS A 83 2.70 22.13 0.88
N ASP A 84 2.64 20.84 1.24
CA ASP A 84 1.48 20.24 1.92
C ASP A 84 1.77 19.68 3.34
N ALA A 85 3.03 19.43 3.74
CA ALA A 85 3.30 18.94 5.11
C ALA A 85 3.34 20.06 6.16
N ALA A 86 3.51 21.33 5.73
CA ALA A 86 3.43 22.49 6.61
C ALA A 86 2.01 22.76 7.13
N LYS A 87 0.96 22.40 6.39
CA LYS A 87 -0.43 22.73 6.78
C LYS A 87 -1.01 21.77 7.83
N MET A 88 -0.55 20.52 7.83
CA MET A 88 -0.97 19.54 8.85
C MET A 88 -0.32 19.83 10.21
N ARG A 89 0.92 20.33 10.24
CA ARG A 89 1.64 20.61 11.48
C ARG A 89 1.06 21.76 12.32
N THR A 90 0.41 22.75 11.70
CA THR A 90 -0.13 23.90 12.43
C THR A 90 -1.54 23.65 12.98
N HIS A 91 -2.36 22.82 12.31
CA HIS A 91 -3.72 22.49 12.74
C HIS A 91 -3.84 21.20 13.56
N TYR A 92 -2.85 20.31 13.49
CA TYR A 92 -2.84 19.10 14.31
C TYR A 92 -2.76 19.36 15.82
N PRO A 93 -1.89 20.25 16.34
CA PRO A 93 -1.83 20.51 17.79
C PRO A 93 -3.11 21.20 18.30
N THR A 94 -3.74 22.04 17.47
CA THR A 94 -5.01 22.71 17.84
C THR A 94 -6.18 21.73 17.83
N ALA A 95 -6.26 20.82 16.85
CA ALA A 95 -7.27 19.77 16.82
C ALA A 95 -7.15 18.80 18.01
N VAL A 96 -5.93 18.36 18.35
CA VAL A 96 -5.69 17.49 19.51
C VAL A 96 -6.06 18.20 20.81
N SER A 97 -5.69 19.48 20.96
CA SER A 97 -6.07 20.28 22.12
C SER A 97 -7.60 20.40 22.25
N PHE A 98 -8.30 20.73 21.16
CA PHE A 98 -9.76 20.84 21.15
C PHE A 98 -10.46 19.52 21.53
N CYS A 99 -9.99 18.38 21.01
CA CYS A 99 -10.49 17.06 21.39
C CYS A 99 -10.33 16.79 22.89
N VAL A 100 -9.18 17.12 23.48
CA VAL A 100 -8.94 16.94 24.93
C VAL A 100 -9.90 17.82 25.75
N PHE A 101 -10.13 19.07 25.35
CA PHE A 101 -11.10 19.94 26.02
C PHE A 101 -12.53 19.39 25.97
N ILE A 102 -12.98 18.87 24.83
CA ILE A 102 -14.31 18.25 24.70
C ILE A 102 -14.46 17.06 25.64
N VAL A 103 -13.46 16.19 25.72
CA VAL A 103 -13.50 15.02 26.63
C VAL A 103 -13.56 15.47 28.09
N ILE A 104 -12.77 16.47 28.48
CA ILE A 104 -12.79 16.99 29.86
C ILE A 104 -14.16 17.59 30.19
N ILE A 105 -14.74 18.41 29.31
CA ILE A 105 -16.08 18.98 29.52
C ILE A 105 -17.13 17.88 29.62
N GLY A 106 -17.09 16.87 28.74
CA GLY A 106 -18.00 15.72 28.79
C GLY A 106 -17.92 14.99 30.14
N VAL A 107 -16.72 14.74 30.65
CA VAL A 107 -16.52 14.10 31.96
C VAL A 107 -17.02 14.99 33.10
N LEU A 108 -16.78 16.31 33.04
CA LEU A 108 -17.28 17.26 34.05
C LEU A 108 -18.81 17.32 34.04
N VAL A 109 -19.45 17.38 32.86
CA VAL A 109 -20.92 17.39 32.73
C VAL A 109 -21.53 16.08 33.25
N VAL A 110 -20.92 14.93 32.93
CA VAL A 110 -21.35 13.63 33.46
C VAL A 110 -21.18 13.57 34.98
N LYS A 111 -20.05 14.08 35.50
CA LYS A 111 -19.75 14.07 36.94
C LYS A 111 -20.58 15.07 37.74
N SER A 112 -20.99 16.17 37.13
CA SER A 112 -21.90 17.18 37.70
C SER A 112 -23.38 16.82 37.54
N GLY A 113 -23.72 15.72 36.87
CA GLY A 113 -25.09 15.19 36.81
C GLY A 113 -26.09 16.07 36.05
N THR A 114 -25.64 17.05 35.28
CA THR A 114 -26.49 17.99 34.52
C THR A 114 -26.62 17.59 33.04
N ILE A 115 -26.93 16.32 32.77
CA ILE A 115 -27.41 15.90 31.44
C ILE A 115 -28.94 15.88 31.52
N THR A 116 -29.57 17.02 31.26
CA THR A 116 -31.01 17.07 31.02
C THR A 116 -31.25 16.48 29.63
N ALA A 117 -31.66 15.22 29.56
CA ALA A 117 -32.18 14.65 28.33
C ALA A 117 -33.50 15.37 28.00
N GLY A 118 -33.45 16.28 27.01
CA GLY A 118 -34.65 16.89 26.44
C GLY A 118 -35.39 15.84 25.61
N GLY A 119 -36.66 15.60 25.97
CA GLY A 119 -37.63 14.87 25.16
C GLY A 119 -38.31 15.75 24.12
#